data_AF-A0AA39D1X1-F1
#
_entry.id   AF-A0AA39D1X1-F1
#
_cell.length_a   1.000
_cell.length_b   1.000
_cell.length_c   1.000
_cell.angle_alpha   90.00
_cell.angle_beta   90.00
_cell.angle_gamma   90.00
#
_symmetry.space_group_name_H-M   'P 1'
#
loop_
_entity.id
_entity.type
_entity.pdbx_description
1 polymer ?
#
loop_
_entity_poly.entity_id
_entity_poly.type
_entity_poly.pdbx_seq_one_letter_code
_entity_poly.pdbx_strand_id
1 'polypeptide(L)'
;MQLKSSSTSQGYLHLCTNDKMWAVKQVSTSNSVYVTESTGAGGEPRSSKRRKIEHEKDEEEMDVDQQQDQKQDDNGEVTAISQVKNILELIHVDTDAIQLEAMVRDMLPLYHNDDDDDDADVERYSKGDRYIRIEDMLHDIPAPDKVILDAARKLFVFGLSIKGDDHERVALCMPTSSLLLRAWKSLMQTYTLSSFKSEDWNDVKGWLGPVLADMKRNIDDETESALLTSVAMASLRRFAIFQERDLNCRQSPHDTFTTMPPETVGWDGSGGCAVVGKWLLESLYNNNKSNTAAAAALSVEEFKQQWEQILPDSWAKDCDVVSLIKSSSVEVEVVTDGQGTEVLKFPTITAHGDLGRVTGVNKSAGIAGAAGTTATAAVNDAKAQKKRKWHEKFGAQRNPAMKK
;
A
#
# COMPACT_ATOMS: atom_id res chain seq x y z
N MET A 1 11.53 -5.89 17.87
CA MET A 1 11.06 -7.23 17.48
C MET A 1 9.69 -7.44 18.07
N GLN A 2 8.75 -7.98 17.30
CA GLN A 2 7.36 -8.21 17.72
C GLN A 2 6.97 -9.65 17.37
N LEU A 3 6.17 -10.28 18.23
CA LEU A 3 5.55 -11.56 17.94
C LEU A 3 4.18 -11.32 17.32
N LYS A 4 3.93 -11.88 16.15
CA LYS A 4 2.67 -11.75 15.40
C LYS A 4 2.11 -13.13 15.07
N SER A 5 0.78 -13.27 15.09
CA SER A 5 0.09 -14.50 14.73
C SER A 5 -1.13 -14.17 13.88
N SER A 6 -1.37 -14.95 12.82
CA SER A 6 -2.54 -14.80 11.94
C SER A 6 -3.86 -15.23 12.61
N SER A 7 -3.80 -16.03 13.67
CA SER A 7 -4.96 -16.39 14.48
C SER A 7 -4.56 -16.85 15.89
N THR A 8 -5.50 -16.79 16.83
CA THR A 8 -5.32 -17.30 18.20
C THR A 8 -5.52 -18.81 18.31
N SER A 9 -6.03 -19.48 17.27
CA SER A 9 -6.46 -20.87 17.33
C SER A 9 -5.65 -21.83 16.44
N GLN A 10 -5.18 -21.39 15.25
CA GLN A 10 -4.41 -22.21 14.32
C GLN A 10 -3.53 -21.31 13.42
N GLY A 11 -2.28 -21.07 13.83
CA GLY A 11 -1.32 -20.29 13.04
C GLY A 11 0.10 -20.48 13.54
N TYR A 12 1.08 -20.37 12.64
CA TYR A 12 2.48 -20.29 13.03
C TYR A 12 2.71 -18.94 13.72
N LEU A 13 3.38 -18.97 14.88
CA LEU A 13 3.85 -17.76 15.55
C LEU A 13 5.04 -17.21 14.75
N HIS A 14 4.98 -15.95 14.36
CA HIS A 14 6.05 -15.29 13.63
C HIS A 14 6.74 -14.24 14.50
N LEU A 15 8.07 -14.26 14.51
CA LEU A 15 8.89 -13.20 15.06
C LEU A 15 9.24 -12.22 13.94
N CYS A 16 8.88 -10.95 14.08
CA CYS A 16 9.15 -9.92 13.08
C CYS A 16 10.11 -8.85 13.63
N THR A 17 11.11 -8.49 12.85
CA THR A 17 11.79 -7.19 12.95
C THR A 17 11.10 -6.20 12.02
N ASN A 18 11.68 -5.01 11.83
CA ASN A 18 11.15 -4.03 10.89
C ASN A 18 11.28 -4.50 9.43
N ASP A 19 12.19 -5.43 9.15
CA ASP A 19 12.65 -5.83 7.82
C ASP A 19 12.61 -7.34 7.55
N LYS A 20 12.54 -8.19 8.59
CA LYS A 20 12.66 -9.65 8.46
C LYS A 20 11.63 -10.38 9.32
N MET A 21 11.32 -11.61 8.90
CA MET A 21 10.38 -12.49 9.56
C MET A 21 10.99 -13.87 9.78
N TRP A 22 10.68 -14.48 10.93
CA TRP A 22 10.98 -15.87 11.23
C TRP A 22 9.73 -16.59 11.73
N ALA A 23 9.47 -17.80 11.23
CA ALA A 23 8.52 -18.72 11.84
C ALA A 23 9.16 -19.39 13.06
N VAL A 24 8.41 -19.44 14.16
CA VAL A 24 8.83 -20.07 15.41
C VAL A 24 8.38 -21.53 15.40
N LYS A 25 9.33 -22.45 15.52
CA LYS A 25 9.07 -23.89 15.61
C LYS A 25 9.57 -24.44 16.95
N GLN A 26 8.71 -25.13 17.67
CA GLN A 26 9.10 -25.80 18.92
C GLN A 26 9.65 -27.20 18.61
N VAL A 27 10.84 -27.51 19.14
CA VAL A 27 11.48 -28.83 19.02
C VAL A 27 11.77 -29.37 20.42
N SER A 28 11.30 -30.57 20.72
CA SER A 28 11.55 -31.23 22.00
C SER A 28 12.93 -31.87 22.03
N THR A 29 13.56 -31.88 23.21
CA THR A 29 14.89 -32.48 23.40
C THR A 29 14.81 -33.61 24.42
N SER A 30 15.41 -34.76 24.12
CA SER A 30 15.56 -35.86 25.09
C SER A 30 16.69 -35.65 26.09
N ASN A 31 17.49 -34.60 25.90
CA ASN A 31 18.64 -34.28 26.75
C ASN A 31 18.19 -33.45 27.97
N SER A 32 18.88 -33.65 29.09
CA SER A 32 18.70 -32.81 30.28
C SER A 32 19.54 -31.54 30.14
N VAL A 33 18.92 -30.46 29.66
CA VAL A 33 19.55 -29.14 29.52
C VAL A 33 19.09 -28.26 30.68
N TYR A 34 20.04 -27.65 31.39
CA TYR A 34 19.76 -26.72 32.48
C TYR A 34 20.28 -25.33 32.14
N VAL A 35 19.48 -24.30 32.45
CA VAL A 35 19.95 -22.91 32.45
C VAL A 35 20.45 -22.61 33.85
N THR A 36 21.69 -22.17 33.95
CA THR A 36 22.34 -21.86 35.21
C THR A 36 22.66 -20.38 35.32
N GLU A 37 22.51 -19.82 36.50
CA GLU A 37 22.92 -18.47 36.83
C GLU A 37 24.16 -18.52 37.73
N SER A 38 25.16 -17.69 37.41
CA SER A 38 26.33 -17.53 38.27
C SER A 38 26.00 -16.46 39.30
N THR A 39 25.77 -16.85 40.54
CA THR A 39 25.63 -15.90 41.64
C THR A 39 27.02 -15.34 41.97
N GLY A 40 27.25 -14.08 41.64
CA GLY A 40 28.46 -13.37 42.05
C GLY A 40 28.58 -13.37 43.58
N ALA A 41 29.79 -13.62 44.08
CA ALA A 41 30.14 -13.73 45.50
C ALA A 41 29.58 -12.55 46.32
N GLY A 42 28.41 -12.76 46.95
CA GLY A 42 27.71 -11.74 47.71
C GLY A 42 26.69 -12.26 48.72
N GLY A 43 26.58 -13.58 48.89
CA GLY A 43 25.73 -14.17 49.90
C GLY A 43 26.37 -15.46 50.40
N GLU A 44 26.65 -15.52 51.70
CA GLU A 44 27.06 -16.75 52.37
C GLU A 44 26.09 -17.89 52.00
N PRO A 45 26.59 -19.12 51.78
CA PRO A 45 25.74 -20.26 51.49
C PRO A 45 24.87 -20.54 52.72
N ARG A 46 23.64 -20.02 52.70
CA ARG A 46 22.61 -20.42 53.65
C ARG A 46 22.22 -21.84 53.34
N SER A 47 22.88 -22.78 54.01
CA SER A 47 22.44 -24.18 54.11
C SER A 47 20.99 -24.19 54.60
N SER A 48 20.07 -24.26 53.66
CA SER A 48 18.66 -24.41 53.96
C SER A 48 18.46 -25.85 54.39
N LYS A 49 18.57 -26.09 55.70
CA LYS A 49 18.08 -27.28 56.38
C LYS A 49 16.64 -27.54 55.92
N ARG A 50 16.46 -28.44 54.95
CA ARG A 50 15.14 -28.93 54.55
C ARG A 50 15.09 -30.45 54.69
N ARG A 51 14.59 -30.83 55.87
CA ARG A 51 13.89 -32.07 56.24
C ARG A 51 14.64 -33.39 56.04
N LYS A 52 15.17 -33.86 57.17
CA LYS A 52 15.26 -35.26 57.62
C LYS A 52 14.09 -36.08 57.06
N ILE A 53 14.37 -36.99 56.13
CA ILE A 53 13.58 -38.20 55.94
C ILE A 53 14.42 -39.29 56.59
N GLU A 54 13.90 -39.82 57.70
CA GLU A 54 14.48 -40.96 58.38
C GLU A 54 14.35 -42.19 57.50
N HIS A 55 15.48 -42.80 57.13
CA HIS A 55 15.55 -44.25 57.04
C HIS A 55 16.96 -44.71 57.43
N GLU A 56 16.98 -45.57 58.44
CA GLU A 56 18.12 -46.19 59.09
C GLU A 56 18.93 -47.11 58.15
N LYS A 57 20.25 -47.19 58.42
CA LYS A 57 21.19 -48.32 58.18
C LYS A 57 21.60 -48.56 56.71
N ASP A 58 22.86 -48.77 56.33
CA ASP A 58 24.08 -49.15 57.04
C ASP A 58 25.32 -48.43 56.47
N GLU A 59 26.34 -48.36 57.30
CA GLU A 59 27.71 -47.95 57.01
C GLU A 59 28.39 -48.92 56.03
N GLU A 60 28.86 -48.43 54.88
CA GLU A 60 30.06 -48.98 54.25
C GLU A 60 30.88 -47.80 53.68
N GLU A 61 31.92 -47.44 54.43
CA GLU A 61 33.01 -46.58 53.97
C GLU A 61 33.72 -47.25 52.79
N MET A 62 33.58 -46.68 51.59
CA MET A 62 34.53 -46.96 50.51
C MET A 62 35.59 -45.86 50.49
N ASP A 63 36.75 -46.27 50.99
CA ASP A 63 38.05 -45.63 50.88
C ASP A 63 38.36 -45.35 49.40
N VAL A 64 38.51 -44.08 49.03
CA VAL A 64 39.00 -43.67 47.70
C VAL A 64 40.20 -42.75 47.90
N ASP A 65 41.36 -43.39 47.88
CA ASP A 65 42.67 -42.75 47.79
C ASP A 65 42.78 -41.88 46.52
N GLN A 66 43.18 -40.62 46.76
CA GLN A 66 44.02 -39.78 45.91
C GLN A 66 43.69 -39.69 44.41
N GLN A 67 42.76 -38.79 44.07
CA GLN A 67 42.94 -37.95 42.88
C GLN A 67 43.36 -36.55 43.33
N GLN A 68 44.58 -36.19 42.94
CA GLN A 68 45.18 -34.89 43.15
C GLN A 68 44.23 -33.76 42.74
N ASP A 69 43.94 -32.92 43.72
CA ASP A 69 43.41 -31.58 43.58
C ASP A 69 44.20 -30.77 42.54
N GLN A 70 43.65 -30.66 41.34
CA GLN A 70 43.66 -29.41 40.59
C GLN A 70 42.24 -28.81 40.66
N LYS A 71 41.78 -28.53 41.88
CA LYS A 71 40.68 -27.59 42.09
C LYS A 71 41.26 -26.20 41.98
N GLN A 72 41.19 -25.65 40.77
CA GLN A 72 41.35 -24.23 40.54
C GLN A 72 40.26 -23.53 41.37
N ASP A 73 40.68 -22.75 42.36
CA ASP A 73 39.84 -21.86 43.15
C ASP A 73 39.21 -20.81 42.22
N ASP A 74 38.07 -21.15 41.64
CA ASP A 74 37.15 -20.19 41.01
C ASP A 74 35.80 -20.36 41.72
N ASN A 75 35.64 -19.66 42.84
CA ASN A 75 34.44 -19.66 43.68
C ASN A 75 33.28 -18.90 43.02
N GLY A 76 32.83 -19.38 41.87
CA GLY A 76 31.52 -19.05 41.31
C GLY A 76 30.51 -20.10 41.72
N GLU A 77 29.58 -19.78 42.64
CA GLU A 77 28.43 -20.65 42.88
C GLU A 77 27.50 -20.56 41.67
N VAL A 78 27.32 -21.69 40.99
CA VAL A 78 26.46 -21.82 39.81
C VAL A 78 25.18 -22.53 40.22
N THR A 79 24.05 -21.82 40.18
CA THR A 79 22.73 -22.38 40.55
C THR A 79 21.90 -22.64 39.29
N ALA A 80 21.32 -23.84 39.17
CA ALA A 80 20.36 -24.14 38.10
C ALA A 80 19.02 -23.45 38.37
N ILE A 81 18.61 -22.56 37.46
CA ILE A 81 17.37 -21.77 37.58
C ILE A 81 16.22 -22.34 36.73
N SER A 82 16.52 -23.17 35.73
CA SER A 82 15.50 -23.79 34.88
C SER A 82 16.02 -25.07 34.21
N GLN A 83 15.10 -25.97 33.87
CA GLN A 83 15.35 -27.13 33.01
C GLN A 83 14.61 -26.95 31.68
N VAL A 84 15.35 -26.99 30.58
CA VAL A 84 14.82 -26.84 29.22
C VAL A 84 14.39 -28.20 28.71
N LYS A 85 13.11 -28.33 28.32
CA LYS A 85 12.56 -29.53 27.68
C LYS A 85 12.36 -29.36 26.17
N ASN A 86 12.24 -28.12 25.71
CA ASN A 86 12.00 -27.78 24.32
C ASN A 86 12.81 -26.53 23.95
N ILE A 87 13.28 -26.47 22.70
CA ILE A 87 13.97 -25.34 22.10
C ILE A 87 13.04 -24.71 21.07
N LEU A 88 13.07 -23.38 20.96
CA LEU A 88 12.38 -22.65 19.90
C LEU A 88 13.38 -22.37 18.77
N GLU A 89 13.20 -23.04 17.64
CA GLU A 89 13.95 -22.78 16.41
C GLU A 89 13.30 -21.62 15.63
N LEU A 90 14.14 -20.76 15.06
CA LEU A 90 13.71 -19.65 14.20
C LEU A 90 14.05 -19.99 12.75
N ILE A 91 13.02 -20.13 11.91
CA ILE A 91 13.17 -20.43 10.49
C ILE A 91 12.90 -19.14 9.72
N HIS A 92 13.86 -18.68 8.91
CA HIS A 92 13.65 -17.49 8.07
C HIS A 92 12.51 -17.74 7.09
N VAL A 93 11.58 -16.79 6.99
CA VAL A 93 10.44 -16.84 6.06
C VAL A 93 10.49 -15.61 5.17
N ASP A 94 10.51 -15.84 3.87
CA ASP A 94 10.38 -14.76 2.88
C ASP A 94 8.92 -14.32 2.80
N THR A 95 8.70 -13.01 2.79
CA THR A 95 7.37 -12.42 2.60
C THR A 95 7.01 -12.41 1.12
N ASP A 96 5.91 -13.07 0.75
CA ASP A 96 5.32 -12.93 -0.57
C ASP A 96 4.57 -11.60 -0.69
N ALA A 97 5.03 -10.74 -1.60
CA ALA A 97 4.43 -9.43 -1.84
C ALA A 97 2.98 -9.53 -2.33
N ILE A 98 2.63 -10.53 -3.14
CA ILE A 98 1.28 -10.70 -3.68
C ILE A 98 0.31 -11.10 -2.57
N GLN A 99 0.71 -12.06 -1.74
CA GLN A 99 -0.08 -12.48 -0.59
C GLN A 99 -0.28 -11.33 0.39
N LEU A 100 0.77 -10.55 0.66
CA LEU A 100 0.69 -9.42 1.57
C LEU A 100 -0.25 -8.32 1.06
N GLU A 101 -0.16 -7.97 -0.23
CA GLU A 101 -1.11 -7.03 -0.85
C GLU A 101 -2.54 -7.55 -0.76
N ALA A 102 -2.77 -8.85 -0.95
CA ALA A 102 -4.09 -9.46 -0.77
C ALA A 102 -4.59 -9.35 0.68
N MET A 103 -3.72 -9.56 1.68
CA MET A 103 -4.07 -9.42 3.10
C MET A 103 -4.42 -7.97 3.48
N VAL A 104 -3.66 -6.98 3.00
CA VAL A 104 -4.00 -5.57 3.22
C VAL A 104 -5.32 -5.22 2.54
N ARG A 105 -5.56 -5.75 1.34
CA ARG A 105 -6.80 -5.52 0.59
C ARG A 105 -8.02 -6.16 1.26
N ASP A 106 -7.87 -7.34 1.86
CA ASP A 106 -8.95 -8.03 2.58
C ASP A 106 -9.29 -7.34 3.91
N MET A 107 -8.29 -6.71 4.54
CA MET A 107 -8.45 -6.01 5.81
C MET A 107 -9.16 -4.66 5.69
N LEU A 108 -8.92 -3.92 4.60
CA LEU A 108 -9.36 -2.52 4.47
C LEU A 108 -10.62 -2.37 3.61
N PRO A 109 -11.56 -1.49 4.00
CA PRO A 109 -12.74 -1.22 3.18
C PRO A 109 -12.38 -0.43 1.91
N LEU A 110 -13.11 -0.73 0.83
CA LEU A 110 -13.10 0.08 -0.39
C LEU A 110 -14.03 1.29 -0.23
N TYR A 111 -13.52 2.48 -0.46
CA TYR A 111 -14.25 3.74 -0.35
C TYR A 111 -14.73 4.23 -1.71
N HIS A 112 -16.06 4.34 -1.86
CA HIS A 112 -16.74 4.98 -2.98
C HIS A 112 -17.25 6.35 -2.55
N ASN A 113 -17.26 7.32 -3.46
CA ASN A 113 -17.88 8.62 -3.21
C ASN A 113 -19.25 8.60 -3.87
N ASP A 114 -20.26 8.05 -3.20
CA ASP A 114 -21.64 8.09 -3.66
C ASP A 114 -22.27 9.37 -3.09
N ASP A 115 -22.17 10.49 -3.82
CA ASP A 115 -22.71 11.81 -3.43
C ASP A 115 -24.26 11.90 -3.46
N ASP A 116 -25.03 10.80 -3.35
CA ASP A 116 -26.48 10.81 -3.60
C ASP A 116 -27.36 10.15 -2.51
N ASP A 117 -26.82 9.64 -1.40
CA ASP A 117 -27.65 9.18 -0.27
C ASP A 117 -27.20 9.85 1.04
N ASP A 118 -27.71 11.07 1.26
CA ASP A 118 -27.48 11.98 2.40
C ASP A 118 -27.71 11.38 3.82
N ASP A 119 -28.06 10.10 3.95
CA ASP A 119 -28.25 9.43 5.24
C ASP A 119 -27.58 8.02 5.33
N ALA A 120 -26.95 7.51 4.26
CA ALA A 120 -26.52 6.11 4.20
C ALA A 120 -25.02 5.87 4.52
N ASP A 121 -24.16 6.87 4.27
CA ASP A 121 -22.70 6.66 4.35
C ASP A 121 -22.14 6.71 5.77
N VAL A 122 -22.81 7.41 6.69
CA VAL A 122 -22.50 7.29 8.13
C VAL A 122 -23.06 5.97 8.69
N GLU A 123 -24.15 5.44 8.11
CA GLU A 123 -24.76 4.18 8.55
C GLU A 123 -24.05 2.91 8.06
N ARG A 124 -23.37 2.93 6.89
CA ARG A 124 -22.58 1.77 6.40
C ARG A 124 -21.43 1.40 7.35
N TYR A 125 -20.77 2.38 7.96
CA TYR A 125 -19.75 2.14 8.99
C TYR A 125 -20.33 1.96 10.41
N SER A 126 -21.62 2.26 10.60
CA SER A 126 -22.30 2.12 11.89
C SER A 126 -22.87 0.71 12.13
N LYS A 127 -22.86 -0.17 11.11
CA LYS A 127 -23.40 -1.53 11.21
C LYS A 127 -22.34 -2.62 11.11
N GLY A 128 -21.32 -2.53 11.97
CA GLY A 128 -20.49 -3.67 12.35
C GLY A 128 -19.07 -3.75 11.76
N ASP A 129 -18.69 -2.86 10.85
CA ASP A 129 -17.33 -2.82 10.33
C ASP A 129 -16.40 -2.03 11.25
N ARG A 130 -15.45 -2.76 11.84
CA ARG A 130 -14.41 -2.21 12.72
C ARG A 130 -13.61 -1.17 11.94
N TYR A 131 -13.63 0.09 12.38
CA TYR A 131 -12.68 1.09 11.90
C TYR A 131 -11.25 0.57 12.07
N ILE A 132 -10.52 0.44 10.97
CA ILE A 132 -9.15 -0.07 10.98
C ILE A 132 -8.19 1.10 11.16
N ARG A 133 -7.47 1.12 12.28
CA ARG A 133 -6.36 2.05 12.50
C ARG A 133 -5.06 1.43 12.00
N ILE A 134 -4.02 2.25 11.88
CA ILE A 134 -2.70 1.76 11.47
C ILE A 134 -2.15 0.74 12.47
N GLU A 135 -2.39 0.92 13.76
CA GLU A 135 -1.94 -0.03 14.79
C GLU A 135 -2.62 -1.39 14.63
N ASP A 136 -3.91 -1.41 14.30
CA ASP A 136 -4.65 -2.64 14.05
C ASP A 136 -4.07 -3.37 12.82
N MET A 137 -3.81 -2.64 11.72
CA MET A 137 -3.21 -3.23 10.50
C MET A 137 -1.78 -3.75 10.72
N LEU A 138 -0.93 -2.99 11.42
CA LEU A 138 0.43 -3.43 11.70
C LEU A 138 0.47 -4.62 12.66
N HIS A 139 -0.48 -4.72 13.59
CA HIS A 139 -0.55 -5.82 14.54
C HIS A 139 -1.11 -7.12 13.92
N ASP A 140 -2.23 -7.01 13.19
CA ASP A 140 -3.02 -8.16 12.75
C ASP A 140 -2.44 -8.82 11.48
N ILE A 141 -1.61 -8.11 10.71
CA ILE A 141 -0.87 -8.69 9.58
C ILE A 141 0.46 -9.29 10.08
N PRO A 142 0.67 -10.62 10.02
CA PRO A 142 1.94 -11.25 10.36
C PRO A 142 3.00 -10.97 9.28
N ALA A 143 3.50 -9.75 9.22
CA ALA A 143 4.60 -9.31 8.35
C ALA A 143 5.43 -8.20 9.00
N PRO A 144 6.68 -7.95 8.54
CA PRO A 144 7.46 -6.81 8.99
C PRO A 144 6.76 -5.50 8.60
N ASP A 145 6.76 -4.53 9.52
CA ASP A 145 5.99 -3.28 9.37
C ASP A 145 6.34 -2.55 8.08
N LYS A 146 7.62 -2.50 7.68
CA LYS A 146 8.03 -1.83 6.44
C LYS A 146 7.39 -2.44 5.20
N VAL A 147 7.25 -3.77 5.17
CA VAL A 147 6.67 -4.49 4.04
C VAL A 147 5.15 -4.28 4.00
N ILE A 148 4.49 -4.24 5.16
CA ILE A 148 3.06 -3.91 5.28
C ILE A 148 2.81 -2.49 4.76
N LEU A 149 3.61 -1.52 5.21
CA LEU A 149 3.48 -0.13 4.78
C LEU A 149 3.78 0.06 3.30
N ASP A 150 4.74 -0.69 2.74
CA ASP A 150 5.01 -0.71 1.29
C ASP A 150 3.80 -1.24 0.50
N ALA A 151 3.19 -2.34 0.96
CA ALA A 151 1.97 -2.88 0.35
C ALA A 151 0.79 -1.91 0.46
N ALA A 152 0.58 -1.29 1.62
CA ALA A 152 -0.46 -0.27 1.81
C ALA A 152 -0.24 0.95 0.91
N ARG A 153 1.01 1.39 0.75
CA ARG A 153 1.40 2.46 -0.19
C ARG A 153 1.09 2.06 -1.63
N LYS A 154 1.36 0.80 -2.02
CA LYS A 154 1.04 0.27 -3.35
C LYS A 154 -0.45 0.25 -3.66
N LEU A 155 -1.28 0.07 -2.63
CA LEU A 155 -2.74 0.06 -2.69
C LEU A 155 -3.39 1.44 -2.47
N PHE A 156 -2.60 2.52 -2.41
CA PHE A 156 -3.10 3.89 -2.21
C PHE A 156 -3.90 4.08 -0.91
N VAL A 157 -3.60 3.29 0.12
CA VAL A 157 -4.26 3.41 1.41
C VAL A 157 -4.13 4.86 1.92
N PHE A 158 -5.26 5.44 2.33
CA PHE A 158 -5.34 6.80 2.86
C PHE A 158 -6.06 6.82 4.20
N GLY A 159 -5.76 7.83 5.00
CA GLY A 159 -6.47 8.10 6.24
C GLY A 159 -7.66 9.01 6.00
N LEU A 160 -8.86 8.57 6.37
CA LEU A 160 -10.06 9.39 6.43
C LEU A 160 -10.26 9.89 7.86
N SER A 161 -10.34 11.21 8.02
CA SER A 161 -10.68 11.80 9.31
C SER A 161 -12.18 11.67 9.55
N ILE A 162 -12.54 10.96 10.62
CA ILE A 162 -13.92 10.75 11.05
C ILE A 162 -14.13 11.59 12.31
N LYS A 163 -15.03 12.56 12.21
CA LYS A 163 -15.48 13.37 13.35
C LYS A 163 -16.37 12.49 14.23
N GLY A 164 -15.86 12.04 15.37
CA GLY A 164 -16.62 11.38 16.42
C GLY A 164 -16.83 12.28 17.64
N ASP A 165 -17.72 11.87 18.55
CA ASP A 165 -18.20 12.67 19.69
C ASP A 165 -17.11 13.17 20.66
N ASP A 166 -15.91 12.57 20.71
CA ASP A 166 -14.86 12.99 21.66
C ASP A 166 -13.44 13.12 21.08
N HIS A 167 -13.10 12.51 19.94
CA HIS A 167 -11.78 12.69 19.31
C HIS A 167 -11.87 12.50 17.79
N GLU A 168 -11.13 13.31 17.04
CA GLU A 168 -10.85 13.09 15.62
C GLU A 168 -10.07 11.77 15.48
N ARG A 169 -10.62 10.82 14.72
CA ARG A 169 -10.00 9.52 14.50
C ARG A 169 -9.72 9.35 13.01
N VAL A 170 -8.56 8.78 12.70
CA VAL A 170 -8.18 8.47 11.32
C VAL A 170 -8.47 6.99 11.05
N ALA A 171 -9.40 6.71 10.14
CA ALA A 171 -9.69 5.37 9.64
C ALA A 171 -8.93 5.12 8.33
N LEU A 172 -8.39 3.92 8.15
CA LEU A 172 -7.72 3.54 6.92
C LEU A 172 -8.71 2.98 5.90
N CYS A 173 -8.66 3.51 4.68
CA CYS A 173 -9.50 3.08 3.56
C CYS A 173 -8.68 2.92 2.28
N MET A 174 -9.20 2.13 1.33
CA MET A 174 -8.68 2.06 -0.04
C MET A 174 -9.60 2.82 -0.99
N PRO A 175 -9.09 3.73 -1.83
CA PRO A 175 -9.92 4.48 -2.75
C PRO A 175 -10.24 3.64 -4.00
N THR A 176 -11.40 3.86 -4.60
CA THR A 176 -11.69 3.35 -5.94
C THR A 176 -10.88 4.07 -7.03
N SER A 177 -10.71 3.44 -8.18
CA SER A 177 -10.00 4.06 -9.33
C SER A 177 -10.67 5.34 -9.83
N SER A 178 -12.00 5.43 -9.74
CA SER A 178 -12.74 6.66 -10.04
C SER A 178 -12.39 7.78 -9.07
N LEU A 179 -12.30 7.49 -7.76
CA LEU A 179 -11.91 8.45 -6.74
C LEU A 179 -10.45 8.89 -6.89
N LEU A 180 -9.54 7.95 -7.16
CA LEU A 180 -8.13 8.23 -7.46
C LEU A 180 -8.01 9.17 -8.67
N LEU A 181 -8.71 8.86 -9.77
CA LEU A 181 -8.69 9.69 -10.97
C LEU A 181 -9.28 11.09 -10.72
N ARG A 182 -10.36 11.20 -9.93
CA ARG A 182 -10.99 12.48 -9.57
C ARG A 182 -10.03 13.35 -8.74
N ALA A 183 -9.44 12.79 -7.69
CA ALA A 183 -8.47 13.47 -6.85
C ALA A 183 -7.23 13.91 -7.63
N TRP A 184 -6.72 13.02 -8.51
CA TRP A 184 -5.59 13.32 -9.36
C TRP A 184 -5.86 14.46 -10.35
N LYS A 185 -7.02 14.46 -11.02
CA LYS A 185 -7.42 15.55 -11.91
C LYS A 185 -7.52 16.88 -11.15
N SER A 186 -8.11 16.89 -9.96
CA SER A 186 -8.22 18.08 -9.11
C SER A 186 -6.85 18.61 -8.68
N LEU A 187 -5.94 17.70 -8.29
CA LEU A 187 -4.55 18.04 -7.99
C LEU A 187 -3.84 18.68 -9.20
N MET A 188 -3.91 18.05 -10.37
CA MET A 188 -3.24 18.54 -11.58
C MET A 188 -3.81 19.88 -12.06
N GLN A 189 -5.12 20.06 -11.94
CA GLN A 189 -5.77 21.34 -12.23
C GLN A 189 -5.28 22.42 -11.28
N THR A 190 -5.26 22.14 -9.97
CA THR A 190 -4.80 23.10 -8.95
C THR A 190 -3.32 23.42 -9.15
N TYR A 191 -2.46 22.43 -9.34
CA TYR A 191 -1.04 22.61 -9.63
C TYR A 191 -0.81 23.52 -10.84
N THR A 192 -1.55 23.29 -11.93
CA THR A 192 -1.36 24.05 -13.17
C THR A 192 -1.80 25.51 -13.05
N LEU A 193 -2.78 25.79 -12.19
CA LEU A 193 -3.29 27.13 -11.92
C LEU A 193 -2.56 27.84 -10.77
N SER A 194 -1.79 27.09 -9.97
CA SER A 194 -1.11 27.64 -8.80
C SER A 194 0.09 28.50 -9.19
N SER A 195 0.30 29.59 -8.45
CA SER A 195 1.51 30.40 -8.55
C SER A 195 2.77 29.66 -8.12
N PHE A 196 2.60 28.53 -7.42
CA PHE A 196 3.69 27.68 -6.94
C PHE A 196 4.05 26.57 -7.93
N LYS A 197 3.50 26.60 -9.16
CA LYS A 197 3.89 25.67 -10.22
C LYS A 197 5.40 25.75 -10.46
N SER A 198 6.10 24.67 -10.14
CA SER A 198 7.52 24.52 -10.45
C SER A 198 7.73 24.23 -11.95
N GLU A 199 8.85 24.68 -12.52
CA GLU A 199 9.29 24.24 -13.86
C GLU A 199 9.73 22.77 -13.83
N ASP A 200 10.27 22.33 -12.69
CA ASP A 200 10.64 20.93 -12.43
C ASP A 200 9.62 20.28 -11.48
N TRP A 201 8.83 19.35 -12.02
CA TRP A 201 7.89 18.54 -11.24
C TRP A 201 8.54 17.80 -10.07
N ASN A 202 9.84 17.50 -10.17
CA ASN A 202 10.60 16.81 -9.11
C ASN A 202 10.98 17.72 -7.93
N ASP A 203 10.81 19.04 -8.01
CA ASP A 203 10.98 19.93 -6.85
C ASP A 203 9.76 19.87 -5.91
N VAL A 204 9.58 18.70 -5.29
CA VAL A 204 8.41 18.37 -4.45
C VAL A 204 8.21 19.41 -3.34
N LYS A 205 9.30 19.89 -2.74
CA LYS A 205 9.24 20.81 -1.60
C LYS A 205 8.75 22.20 -1.99
N GLY A 206 9.01 22.64 -3.22
CA GLY A 206 8.63 23.96 -3.71
C GLY A 206 7.14 24.13 -3.95
N TRP A 207 6.45 23.09 -4.43
CA TRP A 207 5.06 23.22 -4.89
C TRP A 207 4.04 22.47 -4.03
N LEU A 208 4.40 21.35 -3.41
CA LEU A 208 3.42 20.41 -2.86
C LEU A 208 2.54 21.00 -1.76
N GLY A 209 3.16 21.55 -0.72
CA GLY A 209 2.44 22.13 0.42
C GLY A 209 1.47 23.23 0.00
N PRO A 210 1.94 24.26 -0.73
CA PRO A 210 1.07 25.32 -1.24
C PRO A 210 -0.06 24.81 -2.15
N VAL A 211 0.22 23.87 -3.05
CA VAL A 211 -0.80 23.35 -4.00
C VAL A 211 -1.87 22.54 -3.28
N LEU A 212 -1.52 21.72 -2.28
CA LEU A 212 -2.51 21.02 -1.47
C LEU A 212 -3.34 21.99 -0.62
N ALA A 213 -2.73 23.08 -0.13
CA ALA A 213 -3.48 24.13 0.57
C ALA A 213 -4.43 24.88 -0.37
N ASP A 214 -4.02 25.17 -1.60
CA ASP A 214 -4.87 25.77 -2.63
C ASP A 214 -6.02 24.83 -3.01
N MET A 215 -5.73 23.53 -3.17
CA MET A 215 -6.74 22.51 -3.47
C MET A 215 -7.78 22.45 -2.37
N LYS A 216 -7.34 22.47 -1.10
CA LYS A 216 -8.22 22.48 0.06
C LYS A 216 -9.14 23.71 0.11
N ARG A 217 -8.65 24.88 -0.35
CA ARG A 217 -9.39 26.15 -0.37
C ARG A 217 -10.33 26.31 -1.56
N ASN A 218 -10.11 25.59 -2.65
CA ASN A 218 -10.88 25.73 -3.89
C ASN A 218 -12.15 24.87 -3.92
N ILE A 219 -12.34 23.99 -2.93
CA ILE A 219 -13.50 23.11 -2.80
C ILE A 219 -14.33 23.61 -1.62
N ASP A 220 -15.60 23.92 -1.88
CA ASP A 220 -16.49 24.55 -0.89
C ASP A 220 -16.91 23.58 0.21
N ASP A 221 -17.08 22.29 -0.10
CA ASP A 221 -17.35 21.25 0.88
C ASP A 221 -16.06 20.83 1.61
N GLU A 222 -15.97 21.11 2.91
CA GLU A 222 -14.82 20.75 3.75
C GLU A 222 -14.54 19.24 3.77
N THR A 223 -15.58 18.41 3.69
CA THR A 223 -15.47 16.94 3.72
C THR A 223 -14.93 16.44 2.40
N GLU A 224 -15.49 16.89 1.28
CA GLU A 224 -15.00 16.57 -0.06
C GLU A 224 -13.55 17.07 -0.24
N SER A 225 -13.28 18.28 0.22
CA SER A 225 -11.96 18.91 0.21
C SER A 225 -10.92 18.09 0.96
N ALA A 226 -11.24 17.64 2.17
CA ALA A 226 -10.38 16.78 2.97
C ALA A 226 -10.17 15.41 2.32
N LEU A 227 -11.23 14.80 1.77
CA LEU A 227 -11.18 13.52 1.07
C LEU A 227 -10.26 13.59 -0.16
N LEU A 228 -10.52 14.53 -1.07
CA LEU A 228 -9.74 14.66 -2.31
C LEU A 228 -8.28 14.99 -2.03
N THR A 229 -8.00 15.83 -1.03
CA THR A 229 -6.62 16.15 -0.60
C THR A 229 -5.92 14.91 -0.05
N SER A 230 -6.61 14.09 0.76
CA SER A 230 -6.06 12.86 1.34
C SER A 230 -5.78 11.78 0.30
N VAL A 231 -6.67 11.62 -0.68
CA VAL A 231 -6.50 10.68 -1.80
C VAL A 231 -5.41 11.16 -2.76
N ALA A 232 -5.31 12.46 -3.02
CA ALA A 232 -4.22 13.05 -3.80
C ALA A 232 -2.86 12.82 -3.11
N MET A 233 -2.79 13.00 -1.79
CA MET A 233 -1.61 12.67 -0.99
C MET A 233 -1.24 11.19 -1.10
N ALA A 234 -2.21 10.28 -1.01
CA ALA A 234 -1.97 8.84 -1.18
C ALA A 234 -1.41 8.48 -2.57
N SER A 235 -1.94 9.14 -3.61
CA SER A 235 -1.44 9.00 -4.99
C SER A 235 0.01 9.44 -5.11
N LEU A 236 0.35 10.62 -4.58
CA LEU A 236 1.73 11.11 -4.59
C LEU A 236 2.68 10.21 -3.79
N ARG A 237 2.26 9.71 -2.62
CA ARG A 237 3.04 8.75 -1.82
C ARG A 237 3.36 7.48 -2.60
N ARG A 238 2.43 6.96 -3.42
CA ARG A 238 2.71 5.80 -4.28
C ARG A 238 3.86 6.04 -5.24
N PHE A 239 3.92 7.24 -5.82
CA PHE A 239 4.84 7.60 -6.89
C PHE A 239 6.17 8.15 -6.36
N ALA A 240 6.27 8.48 -5.07
CA ALA A 240 7.48 9.01 -4.49
C ALA A 240 8.64 8.00 -4.50
N ILE A 241 9.81 8.49 -4.89
CA ILE A 241 11.09 7.81 -4.73
C ILE A 241 11.74 8.34 -3.45
N PHE A 242 12.14 7.42 -2.56
CA PHE A 242 12.78 7.75 -1.29
C PHE A 242 14.28 7.52 -1.38
N GLN A 243 15.07 8.40 -0.76
CA GLN A 243 16.49 8.10 -0.55
C GLN A 243 16.60 7.05 0.56
N GLU A 244 17.25 5.91 0.26
CA GLU A 244 17.62 4.90 1.27
C GLU A 244 18.67 5.50 2.22
N ARG A 245 18.23 6.28 3.22
CA ARG A 245 19.02 6.52 4.44
C ARG A 245 18.29 5.90 5.60
N ASP A 246 19.09 5.45 6.58
CA ASP A 246 18.65 4.78 7.81
C ASP A 246 17.26 5.21 8.27
N LEU A 247 16.29 4.33 8.04
CA LEU A 247 14.87 4.41 8.44
C LEU A 247 14.69 4.36 9.98
N ASN A 248 15.65 4.92 10.73
CA ASN A 248 15.58 5.14 12.16
C ASN A 248 14.80 6.42 12.52
N CYS A 249 14.34 7.19 11.53
CA CYS A 249 13.35 8.23 11.76
C CYS A 249 12.03 7.58 12.17
N ARG A 250 11.81 7.52 13.49
CA ARG A 250 10.51 7.29 14.14
C ARG A 250 9.52 8.36 13.69
N GLN A 251 8.96 8.23 12.50
CA GLN A 251 7.67 8.85 12.23
C GLN A 251 6.63 8.08 13.04
N SER A 252 5.70 8.82 13.63
CA SER A 252 4.53 8.19 14.24
C SER A 252 3.85 7.37 13.14
N PRO A 253 3.44 6.11 13.40
CA PRO A 253 2.60 5.35 12.47
C PRO A 253 1.46 6.21 11.90
N HIS A 254 0.86 7.06 12.74
CA HIS A 254 -0.21 7.98 12.36
C HIS A 254 0.14 8.97 11.23
N ASP A 255 1.39 9.41 11.12
CA ASP A 255 1.81 10.40 10.11
C ASP A 255 2.09 9.76 8.73
N THR A 256 2.23 8.43 8.72
CA THR A 256 2.56 7.63 7.52
C THR A 256 1.54 7.79 6.40
N PHE A 257 0.27 7.99 6.76
CA PHE A 257 -0.84 8.09 5.80
C PHE A 257 -1.31 9.50 5.48
N THR A 258 -0.85 10.49 6.25
CA THR A 258 -1.35 11.87 6.19
C THR A 258 -0.31 12.85 5.65
N THR A 259 0.97 12.48 5.65
CA THR A 259 2.07 13.36 5.22
C THR A 259 2.97 12.71 4.18
N MET A 260 3.66 13.53 3.39
CA MET A 260 4.73 13.01 2.53
C MET A 260 5.96 12.68 3.36
N PRO A 261 6.63 11.56 3.10
CA PRO A 261 7.91 11.27 3.72
C PRO A 261 8.95 12.36 3.35
N PRO A 262 9.70 12.90 4.32
CA PRO A 262 10.68 13.96 4.12
C PRO A 262 11.88 13.53 3.26
N GLU A 263 12.09 12.21 3.12
CA GLU A 263 13.13 11.59 2.29
C GLU A 263 12.73 11.51 0.80
N THR A 264 11.58 12.06 0.41
CA THR A 264 11.15 12.10 -1.01
C THR A 264 12.15 12.92 -1.83
N VAL A 265 12.76 12.29 -2.82
CA VAL A 265 13.77 12.91 -3.72
C VAL A 265 13.27 13.11 -5.15
N GLY A 266 12.12 12.54 -5.49
CA GLY A 266 11.54 12.65 -6.83
C GLY A 266 10.40 11.65 -7.01
N TRP A 267 10.10 11.34 -8.27
CA TRP A 267 8.97 10.50 -8.62
C TRP A 267 9.31 9.38 -9.60
N ASP A 268 8.67 8.23 -9.44
CA ASP A 268 8.61 7.18 -10.45
C ASP A 268 7.65 7.61 -11.56
N GLY A 269 8.16 8.41 -12.51
CA GLY A 269 7.36 8.97 -13.59
C GLY A 269 6.77 7.92 -14.53
N SER A 270 7.55 6.88 -14.84
CA SER A 270 7.11 5.79 -15.72
C SER A 270 6.02 4.93 -15.06
N GLY A 271 6.21 4.54 -13.79
CA GLY A 271 5.22 3.80 -13.03
C GLY A 271 3.98 4.64 -12.73
N GLY A 272 4.17 5.92 -12.39
CA GLY A 272 3.09 6.88 -12.17
C GLY A 272 2.23 7.10 -13.41
N CYS A 273 2.87 7.28 -14.57
CA CYS A 273 2.18 7.39 -15.87
C CYS A 273 1.28 6.16 -16.10
N ALA A 274 1.85 4.96 -16.03
CA ALA A 274 1.12 3.70 -16.24
C ALA A 274 -0.05 3.53 -15.25
N VAL A 275 0.16 3.82 -13.96
CA VAL A 275 -0.90 3.72 -12.94
C VAL A 275 -2.05 4.68 -13.20
N VAL A 276 -1.77 5.95 -13.49
CA VAL A 276 -2.82 6.94 -13.82
C VAL A 276 -3.58 6.53 -15.08
N GLY A 277 -2.87 5.94 -16.05
CA GLY A 277 -3.48 5.36 -17.24
C GLY A 277 -4.47 4.23 -16.91
N LYS A 278 -4.13 3.36 -15.95
CA LYS A 278 -5.02 2.28 -15.50
C LYS A 278 -6.29 2.85 -14.87
N TRP A 279 -6.17 3.90 -14.05
CA TRP A 279 -7.35 4.56 -13.45
C TRP A 279 -8.26 5.16 -14.51
N LEU A 280 -7.69 5.82 -15.52
CA LEU A 280 -8.45 6.38 -16.64
C LEU A 280 -9.17 5.27 -17.42
N LEU A 281 -8.47 4.17 -17.73
CA LEU A 281 -9.03 3.04 -18.45
C LEU A 281 -10.16 2.35 -17.67
N GLU A 282 -9.96 2.09 -16.37
CA GLU A 282 -10.95 1.50 -15.47
C GLU A 282 -12.16 2.41 -15.28
N SER A 283 -11.97 3.73 -15.17
CA SER A 283 -13.06 4.70 -15.09
C SER A 283 -13.91 4.71 -16.37
N LEU A 284 -13.27 4.69 -17.55
CA LEU A 284 -13.98 4.59 -18.84
C LEU A 284 -14.72 3.26 -18.99
N TYR A 285 -14.11 2.16 -18.56
CA TYR A 285 -14.76 0.85 -18.54
C TYR A 285 -16.03 0.85 -17.67
N ASN A 286 -15.94 1.39 -16.45
CA ASN A 286 -17.07 1.44 -15.52
C ASN A 286 -18.19 2.35 -16.03
N ASN A 287 -17.86 3.49 -16.63
CA ASN A 287 -18.84 4.40 -17.24
C ASN A 287 -19.56 3.78 -18.45
N ASN A 288 -18.85 2.96 -19.24
CA ASN A 288 -19.46 2.24 -20.36
C ASN A 288 -20.31 1.06 -19.90
N LYS A 289 -20.02 0.48 -18.73
CA LYS A 289 -20.85 -0.59 -18.13
C LYS A 289 -22.20 -0.06 -17.62
N SER A 290 -22.23 1.17 -17.08
CA SER A 290 -23.48 1.78 -16.59
C SER A 290 -24.35 2.35 -17.71
N ASN A 291 -23.74 2.84 -18.81
CA ASN A 291 -24.48 3.37 -19.95
C ASN A 291 -24.86 2.28 -20.96
N THR A 292 -26.10 1.80 -20.90
CA THR A 292 -26.70 0.88 -21.90
C THR A 292 -26.94 1.51 -23.27
N ALA A 293 -26.74 2.83 -23.41
CA ALA A 293 -26.86 3.55 -24.67
C ALA A 293 -25.50 3.61 -25.37
N ALA A 294 -25.25 2.62 -26.23
CA ALA A 294 -24.09 2.50 -27.13
C ALA A 294 -22.73 2.73 -26.45
N ALA A 295 -22.03 1.65 -26.08
CA ALA A 295 -20.63 1.69 -25.67
C ALA A 295 -19.85 2.60 -26.63
N ALA A 296 -19.48 3.80 -26.17
CA ALA A 296 -18.86 4.79 -27.02
C ALA A 296 -17.46 4.26 -27.35
N ALA A 297 -17.26 3.84 -28.59
CA ALA A 297 -15.94 3.47 -29.09
C ALA A 297 -15.06 4.73 -29.01
N LEU A 298 -14.11 4.73 -28.08
CA LEU A 298 -13.14 5.81 -27.90
C LEU A 298 -11.93 5.49 -28.76
N SER A 299 -11.48 6.42 -29.61
CA SER A 299 -10.27 6.18 -30.38
C SER A 299 -9.04 6.08 -29.48
N VAL A 300 -8.05 5.28 -29.89
CA VAL A 300 -6.77 5.14 -29.17
C VAL A 300 -6.07 6.50 -29.04
N GLU A 301 -6.16 7.34 -30.08
CA GLU A 301 -5.58 8.68 -30.08
C GLU A 301 -6.28 9.62 -29.10
N GLU A 302 -7.62 9.62 -29.05
CA GLU A 302 -8.37 10.42 -28.08
C GLU A 302 -8.08 9.98 -26.65
N PHE A 303 -8.00 8.67 -26.40
CA PHE A 303 -7.62 8.13 -25.10
C PHE A 303 -6.21 8.60 -24.71
N LYS A 304 -5.23 8.45 -25.60
CA LYS A 304 -3.85 8.89 -25.37
C LYS A 304 -3.80 10.38 -25.08
N GLN A 305 -4.55 11.19 -25.83
CA GLN A 305 -4.61 12.62 -25.62
C GLN A 305 -5.22 12.99 -24.26
N GLN A 306 -6.28 12.29 -23.82
CA GLN A 306 -6.85 12.50 -22.48
C GLN A 306 -5.86 12.11 -21.38
N TRP A 307 -5.12 11.02 -21.58
CA TRP A 307 -4.11 10.54 -20.64
C TRP A 307 -2.94 11.53 -20.52
N GLU A 308 -2.38 12.00 -21.64
CA GLU A 308 -1.32 13.01 -21.65
C GLU A 308 -1.73 14.32 -20.98
N GLN A 309 -3.00 14.72 -21.08
CA GLN A 309 -3.50 15.98 -20.50
C GLN A 309 -3.60 15.96 -18.98
N ILE A 310 -3.72 14.78 -18.38
CA ILE A 310 -3.84 14.63 -16.92
C ILE A 310 -2.50 14.29 -16.26
N LEU A 311 -1.39 14.37 -16.97
CA LEU A 311 -0.06 14.04 -16.46
C LEU A 311 0.85 15.28 -16.40
N PRO A 312 1.86 15.28 -15.52
CA PRO A 312 3.00 16.18 -15.63
C PRO A 312 3.68 16.03 -16.99
N ASP A 313 4.20 17.14 -17.52
CA ASP A 313 4.86 17.19 -18.84
C ASP A 313 6.04 16.23 -18.96
N SER A 314 6.72 15.96 -17.86
CA SER A 314 7.83 15.00 -17.79
C SER A 314 7.38 13.54 -17.96
N TRP A 315 6.15 13.21 -17.56
CA TRP A 315 5.59 11.84 -17.59
C TRP A 315 4.79 11.55 -18.86
N ALA A 316 4.19 12.58 -19.47
CA ALA A 316 3.36 12.43 -20.67
C ALA A 316 4.10 11.78 -21.86
N LYS A 317 5.43 11.84 -21.88
CA LYS A 317 6.28 11.21 -22.90
C LYS A 317 6.27 9.69 -22.83
N ASP A 318 5.93 9.12 -21.68
CA ASP A 318 5.95 7.68 -21.40
C ASP A 318 4.59 7.00 -21.67
N CYS A 319 3.61 7.72 -22.22
CA CYS A 319 2.29 7.19 -22.54
C CYS A 319 2.35 6.12 -23.66
N ASP A 320 2.25 4.85 -23.26
CA ASP A 320 2.14 3.69 -24.16
C ASP A 320 0.82 2.93 -23.91
N VAL A 321 -0.15 3.13 -24.82
CA VAL A 321 -1.48 2.51 -24.74
C VAL A 321 -1.42 0.99 -24.89
N VAL A 322 -0.50 0.46 -25.71
CA VAL A 322 -0.41 -0.98 -25.97
C VAL A 322 0.12 -1.70 -24.74
N SER A 323 1.18 -1.16 -24.12
CA SER A 323 1.73 -1.71 -22.87
C SER A 323 0.74 -1.57 -21.71
N LEU A 324 -0.02 -0.47 -21.67
CA LEU A 324 -1.07 -0.25 -20.67
C LEU A 324 -2.13 -1.36 -20.72
N ILE A 325 -2.70 -1.63 -21.91
CA ILE A 325 -3.75 -2.63 -22.09
C ILE A 325 -3.26 -4.03 -21.72
N LYS A 326 -2.04 -4.40 -22.14
CA LYS A 326 -1.44 -5.71 -21.80
C LYS A 326 -1.23 -5.91 -20.30
N SER A 327 -1.01 -4.83 -19.56
CA SER A 327 -0.76 -4.88 -18.11
C SER A 327 -2.00 -4.61 -17.26
N SER A 328 -3.15 -4.34 -17.90
CA SER A 328 -4.41 -4.06 -17.24
C SER A 328 -5.14 -5.35 -16.89
N SER A 329 -5.89 -5.33 -15.78
CA SER A 329 -6.81 -6.40 -15.40
C SER A 329 -8.17 -6.30 -16.10
N VAL A 330 -8.44 -5.17 -16.76
CA VAL A 330 -9.68 -4.93 -17.49
C VAL A 330 -9.58 -5.49 -18.91
N GLU A 331 -10.58 -6.27 -19.32
CA GLU A 331 -10.71 -6.75 -20.70
C GLU A 331 -11.03 -5.57 -21.62
N VAL A 332 -10.02 -5.04 -22.31
CA VAL A 332 -10.15 -4.01 -23.35
C VAL A 332 -9.38 -4.47 -24.58
N GLU A 333 -10.04 -4.44 -25.74
CA GLU A 333 -9.42 -4.80 -27.01
C GLU A 333 -9.21 -3.56 -27.88
N VAL A 334 -8.08 -3.51 -28.59
CA VAL A 334 -7.87 -2.54 -29.67
C VAL A 334 -8.39 -3.14 -30.96
N VAL A 335 -9.41 -2.51 -31.55
CA VAL A 335 -10.01 -2.95 -32.80
C VAL A 335 -9.93 -1.82 -33.81
N THR A 336 -9.70 -2.13 -35.08
CA THR A 336 -9.79 -1.14 -36.16
C THR A 336 -11.25 -0.96 -36.57
N ASP A 337 -11.76 0.27 -36.52
CA ASP A 337 -13.11 0.59 -36.97
C ASP A 337 -13.25 0.51 -38.51
N GLY A 338 -14.48 0.67 -39.01
CA GLY A 338 -14.76 0.64 -40.45
C GLY A 338 -14.14 1.79 -41.25
N GLN A 339 -13.50 2.76 -40.58
CA GLN A 339 -12.79 3.89 -41.17
C GLN A 339 -11.26 3.71 -41.13
N GLY A 340 -10.76 2.61 -40.55
CA GLY A 340 -9.32 2.34 -40.42
C GLY A 340 -8.69 2.91 -39.14
N THR A 341 -9.49 3.44 -38.20
CA THR A 341 -9.00 4.02 -36.94
C THR A 341 -8.98 2.97 -35.83
N GLU A 342 -7.91 2.94 -35.04
CA GLU A 342 -7.84 2.08 -33.86
C GLU A 342 -8.73 2.64 -32.75
N VAL A 343 -9.68 1.84 -32.27
CA VAL A 343 -10.62 2.18 -31.20
C VAL A 343 -10.52 1.17 -30.05
N LEU A 344 -10.71 1.66 -28.84
CA LEU A 344 -10.85 0.86 -27.64
C LEU A 344 -12.25 0.28 -27.57
N LYS A 345 -12.33 -1.05 -27.59
CA LYS A 345 -13.58 -1.79 -27.46
C LYS A 345 -13.69 -2.36 -26.05
N PHE A 346 -14.74 -1.96 -25.37
CA PHE A 346 -15.11 -2.47 -24.06
C PHE A 346 -16.15 -3.58 -24.20
N PRO A 347 -16.05 -4.70 -23.47
CA PRO A 347 -17.03 -5.77 -23.52
C PRO A 347 -18.39 -5.26 -23.05
N THR A 348 -19.40 -5.44 -23.88
CA THR A 348 -20.80 -5.15 -23.52
C THR A 348 -21.31 -6.32 -22.68
N ILE A 349 -21.51 -6.11 -21.37
CA ILE A 349 -22.19 -7.10 -20.53
C ILE A 349 -23.67 -7.05 -20.90
N THR A 350 -24.12 -8.00 -21.71
CA THR A 350 -25.55 -8.26 -21.87
C THR A 350 -26.01 -8.98 -20.61
N ALA A 351 -26.78 -8.30 -19.76
CA ALA A 351 -27.44 -8.93 -18.63
C ALA A 351 -28.45 -9.94 -19.15
N HIS A 352 -28.06 -11.22 -19.20
CA HIS A 352 -29.01 -12.33 -19.23
C HIS A 352 -28.89 -13.10 -17.92
N GLY A 353 -30.03 -13.19 -17.23
CA GLY A 353 -30.15 -13.84 -15.94
C GLY A 353 -29.86 -15.34 -15.99
N ASP A 354 -29.42 -15.80 -14.83
CA ASP A 354 -29.53 -17.13 -14.26
C ASP A 354 -28.87 -18.32 -14.99
N LEU A 355 -27.97 -18.97 -14.22
CA LEU A 355 -27.39 -20.30 -14.43
C LEU A 355 -26.60 -20.58 -15.73
N GLY A 356 -25.27 -20.48 -15.62
CA GLY A 356 -24.36 -21.46 -16.22
C GLY A 356 -23.59 -21.04 -17.48
N ARG A 357 -22.26 -20.95 -17.32
CA ARG A 357 -21.21 -21.19 -18.33
C ARG A 357 -21.27 -20.28 -19.58
N VAL A 358 -20.54 -19.16 -19.52
CA VAL A 358 -20.29 -18.30 -20.69
C VAL A 358 -19.18 -18.93 -21.57
N THR A 359 -19.58 -19.59 -22.65
CA THR A 359 -18.71 -19.86 -23.80
C THR A 359 -18.71 -18.64 -24.71
N GLY A 360 -17.55 -17.99 -24.84
CA GLY A 360 -17.35 -16.91 -25.81
C GLY A 360 -17.51 -17.41 -27.24
N VAL A 361 -18.37 -16.73 -28.01
CA VAL A 361 -18.46 -16.90 -29.46
C VAL A 361 -18.32 -15.54 -30.11
N ASN A 362 -17.07 -15.17 -30.42
CA ASN A 362 -16.77 -14.06 -31.31
C ASN A 362 -17.02 -14.53 -32.76
N LYS A 363 -18.08 -14.00 -33.38
CA LYS A 363 -18.25 -14.10 -34.84
C LYS A 363 -17.41 -13.00 -35.50
N SER A 364 -16.24 -13.39 -35.97
CA SER A 364 -15.39 -12.63 -36.87
C SER A 364 -16.05 -12.48 -38.25
N ALA A 365 -16.16 -11.26 -38.75
CA ALA A 365 -16.34 -10.97 -40.17
C ALA A 365 -15.16 -10.08 -40.60
N GLY A 366 -14.29 -10.61 -41.47
CA GLY A 366 -13.15 -9.88 -42.01
C GLY A 366 -13.50 -9.06 -43.24
N ILE A 367 -12.55 -8.22 -43.69
CA ILE A 367 -11.90 -8.25 -45.03
C ILE A 367 -11.13 -6.93 -45.32
N ALA A 368 -9.91 -7.11 -45.87
CA ALA A 368 -9.11 -6.27 -46.80
C ALA A 368 -8.43 -4.94 -46.39
N GLY A 369 -7.13 -5.07 -46.06
CA GLY A 369 -5.95 -4.50 -46.75
C GLY A 369 -5.97 -3.13 -47.46
N ALA A 370 -5.04 -2.26 -47.06
CA ALA A 370 -4.25 -1.40 -47.96
C ALA A 370 -2.95 -0.91 -47.25
N ALA A 371 -1.85 -0.91 -48.00
CA ALA A 371 -0.51 -0.54 -47.55
C ALA A 371 -0.23 0.97 -47.65
N GLY A 372 0.74 1.49 -46.87
CA GLY A 372 1.49 2.69 -47.30
C GLY A 372 2.01 3.65 -46.22
N THR A 373 3.30 3.48 -45.91
CA THR A 373 4.34 4.52 -45.71
C THR A 373 4.39 5.43 -44.46
N THR A 374 5.56 5.30 -43.85
CA THR A 374 6.31 6.13 -42.90
C THR A 374 6.50 7.60 -43.30
N ALA A 375 6.38 8.52 -42.32
CA ALA A 375 7.31 9.63 -41.99
C ALA A 375 6.58 10.84 -41.34
N THR A 376 6.24 10.78 -40.05
CA THR A 376 5.59 11.93 -39.36
C THR A 376 5.93 12.11 -37.88
N ALA A 377 6.94 11.40 -37.35
CA ALA A 377 7.27 11.46 -35.92
C ALA A 377 7.76 12.84 -35.43
N ALA A 378 8.50 13.60 -36.24
CA ALA A 378 9.11 14.86 -35.79
C ALA A 378 8.18 16.10 -35.82
N VAL A 379 7.05 16.05 -36.54
CA VAL A 379 6.13 17.20 -36.69
C VAL A 379 4.99 17.15 -35.67
N ASN A 380 4.71 15.96 -35.12
CA ASN A 380 3.65 15.79 -34.12
C ASN A 380 4.06 16.29 -32.72
N ASP A 381 5.34 16.19 -32.35
CA ASP A 381 5.86 16.73 -31.08
C ASP A 381 5.66 18.24 -30.94
N ALA A 382 5.90 19.00 -32.01
CA ALA A 382 5.73 20.46 -32.01
C ALA A 382 4.25 20.89 -32.01
N LYS A 383 3.34 20.03 -32.45
CA LYS A 383 1.88 20.27 -32.42
C LYS A 383 1.24 19.87 -31.09
N ALA A 384 1.75 18.84 -30.42
CA ALA A 384 1.28 18.39 -29.11
C ALA A 384 1.49 19.48 -28.03
N GLN A 385 2.64 20.17 -28.06
CA GLN A 385 2.91 21.28 -27.13
C GLN A 385 1.95 22.48 -27.28
N LYS A 386 1.42 22.76 -28.48
CA LYS A 386 0.51 23.91 -28.73
C LYS A 386 -0.97 23.63 -28.46
N LYS A 387 -1.34 22.36 -28.18
CA LYS A 387 -2.75 21.94 -28.01
C LYS A 387 -3.19 21.72 -26.56
N ARG A 388 -2.33 21.96 -25.56
CA ARG A 388 -2.66 21.89 -24.11
C ARG A 388 -3.53 23.06 -23.64
N LYS A 389 -4.65 23.30 -24.35
CA LYS A 389 -5.55 24.46 -24.17
C LYS A 389 -6.67 24.25 -23.13
N TRP A 390 -6.67 23.14 -22.39
CA TRP A 390 -7.63 22.98 -21.28
C TRP A 390 -7.30 23.96 -20.15
N HIS A 391 -6.03 24.10 -19.76
CA HIS A 391 -5.62 24.93 -18.63
C HIS A 391 -5.81 26.44 -18.85
N GLU A 392 -5.76 26.92 -20.10
CA GLU A 392 -6.00 28.34 -20.43
C GLU A 392 -7.48 28.74 -20.29
N LYS A 393 -8.43 27.81 -20.50
CA LYS A 393 -9.87 28.12 -20.41
C LYS A 393 -10.36 28.41 -19.00
N PHE A 394 -9.67 27.90 -17.97
CA PHE A 394 -10.07 28.09 -16.57
C PHE A 394 -9.32 29.25 -15.87
N GLY A 395 -8.12 29.61 -16.35
CA GLY A 395 -7.41 30.82 -15.86
C GLY A 395 -8.17 32.12 -16.15
N ALA A 396 -8.96 32.16 -17.24
CA ALA A 396 -9.77 33.32 -17.59
C ALA A 396 -10.97 33.57 -16.65
N GLN A 397 -11.39 32.58 -15.86
CA GLN A 397 -12.58 32.70 -15.00
C GLN A 397 -12.28 33.25 -13.59
N ARG A 398 -11.00 33.35 -13.17
CA ARG A 398 -10.62 33.92 -11.86
C ARG A 398 -10.17 35.38 -11.91
N ASN A 399 -10.18 36.03 -13.08
CA ASN A 399 -9.64 37.39 -13.23
C ASN A 399 -10.64 38.49 -13.67
N PRO A 400 -11.82 38.68 -13.02
CA PRO A 400 -12.54 39.95 -13.13
C PRO A 400 -12.42 40.89 -11.92
N ALA A 401 -11.68 40.55 -10.86
CA ALA A 401 -11.72 41.32 -9.60
C ALA A 401 -10.34 41.78 -9.06
N MET A 402 -9.48 42.34 -9.91
CA MET A 402 -8.43 43.28 -9.46
C MET A 402 -8.25 44.39 -10.49
N LYS A 403 -9.28 45.25 -10.60
CA LYS A 403 -9.12 46.64 -11.05
C LYS A 403 -10.08 47.51 -10.24
N LYS A 404 -9.57 48.04 -9.12
CA LYS A 404 -9.77 49.43 -8.70
C LYS A 404 -8.78 49.78 -7.60
#